data_AF-A0A257H492-F1
#
_entry.id   AF-A0A257H492-F1
#
_cell.length_a   1.000
_cell.length_b   1.000
_cell.length_c   1.000
_cell.angle_alpha   90.00
_cell.angle_beta   90.00
_cell.angle_gamma   90.00
#
_symmetry.space_group_name_H-M   'P 1'
#
loop_
_entity.id
_entity.type
_entity.pdbx_description
1 polymer ?
#
loop_
_entity_poly.entity_id
_entity_poly.type
_entity_poly.pdbx_seq_one_letter_code
_entity_poly.pdbx_strand_id
1 'polypeptide(L)'
;VTIATKDVGKAGNIYLLASFQGAWYVHNGVSWTAYTGAQVPAFAVSSALESVRTLNILQSTNVSGLIGLQIFAGYGTGLEDMVTNAKYGLVLSVL
;
A
#
# COMPACT_ATOMS: atom_id res chain seq x y z
N VAL A 1 -5.27 1.02 6.92
CA VAL A 1 -4.30 2.15 6.99
C VAL A 1 -4.86 3.19 7.91
N THR A 2 -4.10 3.58 8.93
CA THR A 2 -4.47 4.67 9.82
C THR A 2 -3.77 5.94 9.35
N ILE A 3 -4.52 7.01 9.12
CA ILE A 3 -4.00 8.28 8.63
C ILE A 3 -3.70 9.18 9.83
N ALA A 4 -2.54 9.84 9.84
CA ALA A 4 -2.21 10.78 10.92
C ALA A 4 -3.25 11.91 10.96
N THR A 5 -3.66 12.33 12.16
CA THR A 5 -4.73 13.33 12.36
C THR A 5 -4.49 14.62 11.57
N LYS A 6 -3.22 15.04 11.42
CA LYS A 6 -2.83 16.25 10.66
C LYS A 6 -3.06 16.15 9.15
N ASP A 7 -3.27 14.95 8.61
CA ASP A 7 -3.42 14.67 7.18
C ASP A 7 -4.85 14.26 6.81
N VAL A 8 -5.70 14.00 7.80
CA VAL A 8 -7.13 13.72 7.59
C VAL A 8 -7.80 14.91 6.89
N GLY A 9 -8.61 14.62 5.87
CA GLY A 9 -9.30 15.63 5.06
C GLY A 9 -8.46 16.28 3.96
N LYS A 10 -7.15 16.00 3.89
CA LYS A 10 -6.30 16.46 2.78
C LYS A 10 -6.39 15.51 1.58
N ALA A 11 -6.12 16.04 0.40
CA ALA A 11 -5.93 15.21 -0.78
C ALA A 11 -4.67 14.34 -0.65
N GLY A 12 -4.76 13.10 -1.10
CA GLY A 12 -3.67 12.15 -1.05
C GLY A 12 -4.04 10.81 -1.67
N ASN A 13 -3.03 9.98 -1.86
CA ASN A 13 -3.12 8.68 -2.45
C ASN A 13 -2.88 7.61 -1.37
N ILE A 14 -3.50 6.45 -1.55
CA ILE A 14 -3.20 5.23 -0.82
C ILE A 14 -2.30 4.39 -1.71
N TYR A 15 -1.27 3.80 -1.12
CA TYR A 15 -0.35 2.88 -1.80
C TYR A 15 -0.37 1.53 -1.12
N LEU A 16 -0.21 0.47 -1.91
CA LEU A 16 -0.16 -0.91 -1.47
C LEU A 16 1.00 -1.60 -2.17
N LEU A 17 1.96 -2.10 -1.40
CA LEU A 17 3.20 -2.70 -1.87
C LEU A 17 3.35 -4.09 -1.27
N ALA A 18 3.93 -5.01 -2.02
CA ALA A 18 4.28 -6.34 -1.57
C ALA A 18 5.78 -6.58 -1.74
N SER A 19 6.41 -7.15 -0.73
CA SER A 19 7.74 -7.74 -0.82
C SER A 19 7.59 -9.26 -0.82
N PHE A 20 8.14 -9.92 -1.84
CA PHE A 20 8.11 -11.37 -1.95
C PHE A 20 9.36 -11.87 -2.64
N GLN A 21 10.08 -12.79 -2.01
CA GLN A 21 11.33 -13.40 -2.52
C GLN A 21 12.36 -12.38 -3.04
N GLY A 22 12.50 -11.24 -2.35
CA GLY A 22 13.46 -10.18 -2.70
C GLY A 22 13.01 -9.23 -3.82
N ALA A 23 11.82 -9.44 -4.39
CA ALA A 23 11.22 -8.52 -5.35
C ALA A 23 10.13 -7.65 -4.70
N TRP A 24 9.97 -6.45 -5.24
CA TRP A 24 8.89 -5.53 -4.87
C TRP A 24 7.81 -5.51 -5.94
N TYR A 25 6.57 -5.49 -5.49
CA TYR A 25 5.37 -5.39 -6.31
C TYR A 25 4.49 -4.27 -5.79
N VAL A 26 3.75 -3.63 -6.68
CA VAL A 26 2.82 -2.54 -6.38
C VAL A 26 1.43 -2.92 -6.86
N HIS A 27 0.40 -2.54 -6.11
CA HIS A 27 -0.99 -2.76 -6.50
C HIS A 27 -1.64 -1.45 -6.94
N ASN A 28 -2.13 -1.41 -8.17
CA ASN A 28 -2.76 -0.22 -8.76
C ASN A 28 -4.27 -0.10 -8.47
N GLY A 29 -4.80 -0.94 -7.58
CA GLY A 29 -6.23 -1.08 -7.30
C GLY A 29 -6.93 -2.17 -8.10
N VAL A 30 -6.30 -2.69 -9.16
CA VAL A 30 -6.82 -3.74 -10.04
C VAL A 30 -5.94 -4.99 -10.04
N SER A 31 -4.63 -4.81 -10.16
CA SER A 31 -3.66 -5.90 -10.24
C SER A 31 -2.32 -5.55 -9.58
N TRP A 32 -1.59 -6.61 -9.22
CA TRP A 32 -0.19 -6.52 -8.79
C TRP A 32 0.73 -6.43 -10.02
N THR A 33 1.66 -5.49 -10.01
CA THR A 33 2.70 -5.35 -11.01
C THR A 33 4.07 -5.27 -10.34
N ALA A 34 5.11 -5.75 -11.01
CA ALA A 34 6.47 -5.63 -10.50
C ALA A 34 6.89 -4.16 -10.42
N TYR A 35 7.54 -3.77 -9.34
CA TYR A 35 8.10 -2.44 -9.18
C TYR A 35 9.40 -2.32 -9.97
N THR A 36 9.43 -1.40 -10.94
CA THR A 36 10.57 -1.19 -11.84
C THR A 36 11.30 0.14 -11.62
N GLY A 37 11.03 0.84 -10.51
CA GLY A 37 11.60 2.17 -10.25
C GLY A 37 10.89 3.34 -10.95
N ALA A 38 9.90 3.06 -11.81
CA ALA A 38 9.06 4.07 -12.45
C ALA A 38 8.00 4.65 -11.47
N GLN A 39 7.15 5.55 -11.98
CA GLN A 39 5.97 6.05 -11.27
C GLN A 39 5.14 4.88 -10.71
N VAL A 40 4.91 4.88 -9.39
CA VAL A 40 4.05 3.87 -8.75
C VAL A 40 2.60 4.34 -8.81
N PRO A 41 1.70 3.59 -9.46
CA PRO A 41 0.29 3.92 -9.45
C PRO A 41 -0.23 3.85 -8.02
N ALA A 42 -1.07 4.81 -7.66
CA ALA A 42 -1.81 4.76 -6.41
C ALA A 42 -2.75 3.54 -6.42
N PHE A 43 -2.86 2.86 -5.29
CA PHE A 43 -3.91 1.86 -5.06
C PHE A 43 -5.29 2.52 -5.09
N ALA A 44 -5.40 3.71 -4.50
CA ALA A 44 -6.58 4.54 -4.55
C ALA A 44 -6.19 6.02 -4.44
N VAL A 45 -6.87 6.88 -5.19
CA VAL A 45 -6.76 8.34 -5.08
C VAL A 45 -7.88 8.84 -4.19
N SER A 46 -7.59 9.74 -3.25
CA SER A 46 -8.59 10.39 -2.40
C SER A 46 -8.45 11.90 -2.41
N SER A 47 -9.56 12.61 -2.63
CA SER A 47 -9.62 14.07 -2.47
C SER A 47 -9.63 14.49 -1.00
N ALA A 48 -10.03 13.59 -0.10
CA ALA A 48 -10.05 13.80 1.35
C ALA A 48 -9.74 12.47 2.06
N LEU A 49 -8.54 12.35 2.63
CA LEU A 49 -8.15 11.16 3.37
C LEU A 49 -9.03 10.96 4.61
N GLU A 50 -9.63 9.78 4.73
CA GLU A 50 -10.37 9.33 5.91
C GLU A 50 -9.40 9.03 7.06
N SER A 51 -9.83 9.11 8.32
CA SER A 51 -8.96 8.76 9.47
C SER A 51 -8.52 7.30 9.45
N VAL A 52 -9.36 6.41 8.92
CA VAL A 52 -9.09 4.98 8.76
C VAL A 52 -9.55 4.54 7.39
N ARG A 53 -8.67 3.85 6.67
CA ARG A 53 -8.96 3.20 5.39
C ARG A 53 -8.84 1.68 5.50
N THR A 54 -9.93 0.97 5.29
CA THR A 54 -9.93 -0.50 5.18
C THR A 54 -9.51 -0.93 3.78
N LEU A 55 -8.65 -1.92 3.68
CA LEU A 55 -8.16 -2.47 2.41
C LEU A 55 -8.50 -3.96 2.34
N ASN A 56 -9.18 -4.35 1.26
CA ASN A 56 -9.40 -5.76 0.93
C ASN A 56 -8.22 -6.22 0.08
N ILE A 57 -7.19 -6.74 0.75
CA ILE A 57 -5.90 -7.08 0.13
C ILE A 57 -5.93 -8.48 -0.49
N LEU A 58 -6.53 -9.43 0.22
CA LEU A 58 -6.72 -10.80 -0.22
C LEU A 58 -8.16 -11.19 0.09
N GLN A 59 -8.86 -11.70 -0.92
CA GLN A 59 -10.21 -12.22 -0.73
C GLN A 59 -10.25 -13.64 -1.31
N SER A 60 -10.63 -14.60 -0.47
CA SER A 60 -10.79 -16.01 -0.87
C SER A 60 -9.58 -16.61 -1.61
N THR A 61 -8.37 -16.14 -1.29
CA THR A 61 -7.13 -16.55 -1.97
C THR A 61 -6.33 -17.50 -1.10
N ASN A 62 -5.87 -18.62 -1.67
CA ASN A 62 -4.92 -19.50 -0.98
C ASN A 62 -3.51 -18.87 -1.00
N VAL A 63 -2.99 -18.58 0.18
CA VAL A 63 -1.67 -17.95 0.36
C VAL A 63 -0.57 -18.92 0.79
N SER A 64 -0.83 -20.23 0.85
CA SER A 64 0.16 -21.21 1.32
C SER A 64 1.44 -21.22 0.48
N GLY A 65 1.37 -20.86 -0.80
CA GLY A 65 2.54 -20.71 -1.68
C GLY A 65 3.27 -19.38 -1.56
N LEU A 66 2.81 -18.48 -0.68
CA LEU A 66 3.31 -17.11 -0.53
C LEU A 66 4.01 -16.92 0.82
N ILE A 67 4.53 -17.97 1.44
CA ILE A 67 5.32 -17.87 2.69
C ILE A 67 6.46 -16.87 2.48
N GLY A 68 6.60 -15.91 3.40
CA GLY A 68 7.53 -14.79 3.31
C GLY A 68 6.98 -13.56 2.57
N LEU A 69 5.74 -13.59 2.07
CA LEU A 69 5.07 -12.41 1.54
C LEU A 69 4.79 -11.41 2.66
N GLN A 70 5.23 -10.17 2.44
CA GLN A 70 4.94 -9.03 3.30
C GLN A 70 4.20 -7.97 2.49
N ILE A 71 3.06 -7.50 2.99
CA ILE A 71 2.29 -6.43 2.35
C ILE A 71 2.33 -5.20 3.25
N PHE A 72 2.70 -4.09 2.64
CA PHE A 72 2.78 -2.77 3.24
C PHE A 72 1.71 -1.89 2.63
N ALA A 73 1.04 -1.11 3.46
CA ALA A 73 0.10 -0.10 3.00
C ALA A 73 0.39 1.24 3.67
N GLY A 74 0.20 2.30 2.91
CA GLY A 74 0.48 3.66 3.36
C GLY A 74 -0.24 4.70 2.55
N TYR A 75 0.06 5.96 2.85
CA TYR A 75 -0.56 7.09 2.20
C TYR A 75 0.42 8.24 1.97
N GLY A 76 0.11 9.10 1.00
CA GLY A 76 0.88 10.32 0.73
C GLY A 76 0.43 11.03 -0.54
N THR A 77 0.94 12.22 -0.81
CA THR A 77 0.69 12.92 -2.09
C THR A 77 1.40 12.24 -3.27
N GLY A 78 2.43 11.44 -2.96
CA GLY A 78 3.20 10.61 -3.87
C GLY A 78 3.80 9.42 -3.10
N LEU A 79 4.36 8.44 -3.82
CA LEU A 79 5.11 7.34 -3.18
C LEU A 79 6.29 7.89 -2.36
N GLU A 80 6.99 8.89 -2.90
CA GLU A 80 8.11 9.54 -2.22
C GLU A 80 7.69 10.18 -0.90
N ASP A 81 6.56 10.91 -0.87
CA ASP A 81 6.02 11.46 0.37
C ASP A 81 5.72 10.37 1.40
N MET A 82 5.14 9.25 0.94
CA MET A 82 4.83 8.11 1.82
C MET A 82 6.12 7.53 2.44
N VAL A 83 7.14 7.28 1.63
CA VAL A 83 8.39 6.64 2.06
C VAL A 83 9.22 7.58 2.92
N THR A 84 9.47 8.81 2.46
CA THR A 84 10.30 9.81 3.14
C THR A 84 9.72 10.20 4.50
N ASN A 85 8.40 10.24 4.64
CA ASN A 85 7.74 10.58 5.90
C ASN A 85 7.28 9.35 6.72
N ALA A 86 7.68 8.14 6.33
CA ALA A 86 7.30 6.89 7.01
C ALA A 86 5.77 6.74 7.24
N LYS A 87 4.95 7.18 6.26
CA LYS A 87 3.48 7.12 6.31
C LYS A 87 2.94 5.76 5.84
N TYR A 88 3.59 4.68 6.23
CA TYR A 88 3.24 3.31 5.84
C TYR A 88 3.45 2.33 6.99
N GLY A 89 2.85 1.16 6.89
CA GLY A 89 3.04 0.07 7.83
C GLY A 89 2.81 -1.30 7.20
N LEU A 90 3.36 -2.33 7.84
CA LEU A 90 3.07 -3.72 7.50
C LEU A 90 1.61 -4.03 7.86
N VAL A 91 0.85 -4.53 6.90
CA VAL A 91 -0.58 -4.86 7.06
C VAL A 91 -0.88 -6.35 6.93
N LEU A 92 0.01 -7.11 6.30
CA LEU A 92 -0.09 -8.56 6.21
C LEU A 92 1.32 -9.15 6.16
N SER A 93 1.53 -10.26 6.86
CA SER A 93 2.68 -11.15 6.67
C SER A 93 2.18 -12.58 6.57
N VAL A 94 2.66 -13.33 5.58
CA VAL A 94 2.42 -14.77 5.47
C VAL A 94 3.63 -15.48 6.06
N LEU A 95 3.40 -16.27 7.11
CA LEU A 95 4.42 -17.00 7.88
C LEU A 95 4.24 -18.51 7.71
#